data_AF-A0A2Z1CI53-F1
#
_entry.id   AF-A0A2Z1CI53-F1
#
_cell.length_a   1.000
_cell.length_b   1.000
_cell.length_c   1.000
_cell.angle_alpha   90.00
_cell.angle_beta   90.00
_cell.angle_gamma   90.00
#
_symmetry.space_group_name_H-M   'P 1'
#
loop_
_entity.id
_entity.type
_entity.pdbx_description
1 polymer ?
#
loop_
_entity_poly.entity_id
_entity_poly.type
_entity_poly.pdbx_seq_one_letter_code
_entity_poly.pdbx_strand_id
1 'polypeptide(L)'
;MVADSFMGMSASLQNTSALTVLLKHLAEFGWLPHEVLRGSEWLYTPDVTKVQEKILCCDPPVIRLLQNGSNTALIHLDLGESPSRMVVDYTKSWGFEPVIQQALASMNEVDVSQ
;
A
#
# COMPACT_ATOMS: atom_id res chain seq x y z
N MET A 1 36.07 15.32 -1.80
CA MET A 1 35.17 14.55 -2.67
C MET A 1 34.34 13.67 -1.78
N VAL A 2 33.02 13.90 -1.84
CA VAL A 2 31.87 13.14 -1.32
C VAL A 2 32.13 12.20 -0.15
N ALA A 3 31.71 12.64 1.05
CA ALA A 3 31.44 11.72 2.15
C ALA A 3 30.23 10.86 1.77
N ASP A 4 30.43 9.54 1.75
CA ASP A 4 29.38 8.52 1.69
C ASP A 4 28.45 8.68 2.91
N SER A 5 27.38 9.47 2.76
CA SER A 5 26.25 9.45 3.68
C SER A 5 25.35 8.26 3.36
N PHE A 6 25.80 7.07 3.77
CA PHE A 6 25.01 5.85 3.82
C PHE A 6 24.13 5.88 5.09
N MET A 7 23.19 6.84 5.18
CA MET A 7 22.26 7.00 6.31
C MET A 7 20.92 7.55 5.78
N GLY A 8 20.14 6.68 5.17
CA GLY A 8 18.80 6.99 4.67
C GLY A 8 18.29 5.78 3.91
N MET A 9 17.39 5.01 4.52
CA MET A 9 16.67 3.95 3.82
C MET A 9 16.02 4.59 2.59
N SER A 10 16.19 4.04 1.37
CA SER A 10 15.66 4.67 0.17
C SER A 10 14.14 4.88 0.30
N ALA A 11 13.60 5.97 -0.25
CA ALA A 11 12.15 6.26 -0.18
C ALA A 11 11.31 5.05 -0.67
N SER A 12 11.81 4.33 -1.68
CA SER A 12 11.23 3.06 -2.14
C SER A 12 11.19 1.98 -1.05
N LEU A 13 12.24 1.79 -0.26
CA LEU A 13 12.28 0.82 0.85
C LEU A 13 11.38 1.24 2.02
N GLN A 14 11.33 2.55 2.33
CA GLN A 14 10.44 3.09 3.36
C GLN A 14 8.98 2.87 2.98
N ASN A 15 8.60 3.18 1.74
CA ASN A 15 7.25 2.97 1.24
C ASN A 15 6.88 1.49 1.10
N THR A 16 7.85 0.62 0.77
CA THR A 16 7.63 -0.83 0.75
C THR A 16 7.30 -1.37 2.16
N SER A 17 7.92 -0.79 3.19
CA SER A 17 7.67 -1.13 4.60
C SER A 17 6.32 -0.57 5.08
N ALA A 18 6.02 0.67 4.74
CA ALA A 18 4.73 1.31 5.01
C ALA A 18 3.56 0.54 4.36
N LEU A 19 3.74 0.12 3.10
CA LEU A 19 2.78 -0.70 2.37
C LEU A 19 2.52 -2.03 3.06
N THR A 20 3.56 -2.64 3.65
CA THR A 20 3.38 -3.87 4.46
C THR A 20 2.49 -3.63 5.66
N VAL A 21 2.72 -2.53 6.38
CA VAL A 21 1.93 -2.17 7.56
C VAL A 21 0.47 -1.93 7.16
N LEU A 22 0.25 -1.14 6.11
CA LEU A 22 -1.08 -0.89 5.55
C LEU A 22 -1.79 -2.20 5.21
N LEU A 23 -1.18 -3.04 4.36
CA LEU A 23 -1.82 -4.27 3.89
C LEU A 23 -2.07 -5.29 5.01
N LYS A 24 -1.19 -5.36 6.01
CA LYS A 24 -1.42 -6.19 7.20
C LYS A 24 -2.62 -5.71 8.00
N HIS A 25 -2.72 -4.40 8.24
CA HIS A 25 -3.85 -3.82 8.94
C HIS A 25 -5.16 -4.10 8.19
N LEU A 26 -5.20 -3.88 6.88
CA LEU A 26 -6.39 -4.18 6.06
C LEU A 26 -6.77 -5.68 6.13
N ALA A 27 -5.78 -6.57 6.13
CA ALA A 27 -5.99 -8.01 6.23
C ALA A 27 -6.59 -8.44 7.58
N GLU A 28 -6.31 -7.73 8.68
CA GLU A 28 -6.94 -7.98 9.99
C GLU A 28 -8.47 -7.80 9.95
N PHE A 29 -8.95 -6.94 9.04
CA PHE A 29 -10.38 -6.73 8.79
C PHE A 29 -10.90 -7.54 7.58
N GLY A 30 -10.10 -8.49 7.09
CA GLY A 30 -10.47 -9.40 6.00
C GLY A 30 -10.35 -8.81 4.59
N TRP A 31 -9.76 -7.62 4.43
CA TRP A 31 -9.46 -7.05 3.12
C TRP A 31 -8.09 -7.53 2.65
N LEU A 32 -8.11 -8.52 1.75
CA LEU A 32 -6.90 -9.20 1.29
C LEU A 32 -6.49 -8.73 -0.10
N PRO A 33 -5.18 -8.59 -0.38
CA PRO A 33 -4.70 -8.30 -1.73
C PRO A 33 -5.10 -9.42 -2.68
N HIS A 34 -5.52 -9.03 -3.88
CA HIS A 34 -5.91 -9.94 -4.93
C HIS A 34 -5.09 -9.70 -6.20
N GLU A 35 -5.00 -8.46 -6.65
CA GLU A 35 -4.30 -8.11 -7.89
C GLU A 35 -3.63 -6.74 -7.79
N VAL A 36 -2.64 -6.49 -8.64
CA VAL A 36 -2.09 -5.16 -8.91
C VAL A 36 -2.29 -4.80 -10.38
N LEU A 37 -2.49 -3.52 -10.68
CA LEU A 37 -2.62 -3.04 -12.06
C LEU A 37 -1.23 -2.72 -12.62
N ARG A 38 -0.83 -3.41 -13.69
CA ARG A 38 0.36 -3.04 -14.48
C ARG A 38 -0.06 -2.64 -15.88
N GLY A 39 0.00 -1.34 -16.19
CA GLY A 39 -0.52 -0.81 -17.45
C GLY A 39 -2.02 -1.05 -17.55
N SER A 40 -2.43 -1.92 -18.47
CA SER A 40 -3.84 -2.32 -18.66
C SER A 40 -4.18 -3.71 -18.12
N GLU A 41 -3.24 -4.41 -17.48
CA GLU A 41 -3.41 -5.79 -17.04
C GLU A 41 -3.45 -5.91 -15.52
N TRP A 42 -4.36 -6.75 -15.02
CA TRP A 42 -4.40 -7.13 -13.62
C TRP A 42 -3.52 -8.35 -13.38
N LEU A 43 -2.55 -8.21 -12.49
CA LEU A 43 -1.62 -9.27 -12.12
C LEU A 43 -1.99 -9.83 -10.77
N TYR A 44 -2.29 -11.12 -10.71
CA TYR A 44 -2.61 -11.80 -9.46
C TYR A 44 -1.49 -11.69 -8.41
N THR A 45 -1.88 -11.28 -7.20
CA THR A 45 -1.04 -11.05 -6.02
C THR A 45 -1.83 -11.45 -4.75
N PRO A 46 -1.78 -12.73 -4.35
CA PRO A 46 -2.60 -13.25 -3.25
C PRO A 46 -2.12 -12.85 -1.85
N ASP A 47 -0.92 -12.28 -1.74
CA ASP A 47 -0.29 -11.97 -0.47
C ASP A 47 0.56 -10.69 -0.58
N VAL A 48 0.92 -10.16 0.58
CA VAL A 48 1.70 -8.92 0.71
C VAL A 48 3.04 -9.01 -0.01
N THR A 49 3.72 -10.15 0.08
CA THR A 49 5.03 -10.36 -0.57
C THR A 49 4.91 -10.21 -2.09
N LYS A 50 3.88 -10.82 -2.69
CA LYS A 50 3.62 -10.71 -4.13
C LYS A 50 3.20 -9.31 -4.57
N VAL A 51 2.50 -8.57 -3.72
CA VAL A 51 2.24 -7.15 -3.98
C VAL A 51 3.55 -6.37 -4.03
N GLN A 52 4.44 -6.53 -3.04
CA GLN A 52 5.72 -5.81 -2.98
C GLN A 52 6.62 -6.10 -4.19
N GLU A 53 6.70 -7.37 -4.62
CA GLU A 53 7.48 -7.76 -5.79
C GLU A 53 7.03 -7.06 -7.08
N LYS A 54 5.71 -6.79 -7.22
CA LYS A 54 5.13 -6.34 -8.49
C LYS A 54 4.80 -4.85 -8.53
N ILE A 55 4.38 -4.27 -7.41
CA ILE A 55 3.83 -2.90 -7.35
C ILE A 55 4.86 -1.83 -7.70
N LEU A 56 6.15 -2.07 -7.43
CA LEU A 56 7.25 -1.14 -7.73
C LEU A 56 7.42 -0.87 -9.24
N CYS A 57 6.91 -1.77 -10.08
CA CYS A 57 6.98 -1.68 -11.53
C CYS A 57 5.60 -1.43 -12.17
N CYS A 58 4.65 -0.90 -11.38
CA CYS A 58 3.30 -0.58 -11.81
C CYS A 58 3.16 0.95 -11.93
N ASP A 59 2.57 1.40 -13.04
CA ASP A 59 2.25 2.79 -13.29
C ASP A 59 0.89 2.87 -14.01
N PRO A 60 -0.20 3.32 -13.35
CA PRO A 60 -0.24 3.74 -11.94
C PRO A 60 -0.14 2.55 -10.96
N PRO A 61 0.44 2.72 -9.77
CA PRO A 61 0.53 1.66 -8.77
C PRO A 61 -0.80 1.49 -8.02
N VAL A 62 -1.67 0.62 -8.56
CA VAL A 62 -3.00 0.34 -8.01
C VAL A 62 -3.07 -1.10 -7.48
N ILE A 63 -3.66 -1.27 -6.31
CA ILE A 63 -3.92 -2.58 -5.68
C ILE A 63 -5.42 -2.83 -5.62
N ARG A 64 -5.86 -4.01 -6.06
CA ARG A 64 -7.20 -4.54 -5.83
C ARG A 64 -7.21 -5.44 -4.60
N LEU A 65 -8.13 -5.15 -3.69
CA LEU A 65 -8.41 -5.90 -2.48
C LEU A 65 -9.79 -6.57 -2.59
N LEU A 66 -9.91 -7.76 -2.02
CA LEU A 66 -11.17 -8.47 -1.87
C LEU A 66 -11.46 -8.76 -0.40
N GLN A 67 -12.73 -8.69 -0.03
CA GLN A 67 -13.26 -9.18 1.24
C GLN A 67 -14.43 -10.13 0.97
N ASN A 68 -14.44 -11.29 1.61
CA ASN A 68 -15.49 -12.31 1.47
C ASN A 68 -15.78 -12.71 0.00
N GLY A 69 -14.78 -12.61 -0.89
CA GLY A 69 -14.85 -13.03 -2.29
C GLY A 69 -15.68 -12.16 -3.24
N SER A 70 -16.30 -11.07 -2.78
CA SER A 70 -17.16 -10.22 -3.63
C SER A 70 -17.04 -8.73 -3.34
N ASN A 71 -16.83 -8.34 -2.08
CA ASN A 71 -16.56 -6.95 -1.76
C ASN A 71 -15.19 -6.57 -2.31
N THR A 72 -15.15 -5.51 -3.11
CA THR A 72 -13.94 -5.06 -3.79
C THR A 72 -13.57 -3.65 -3.35
N ALA A 73 -12.27 -3.42 -3.16
CA ALA A 73 -11.71 -2.08 -3.01
C ALA A 73 -10.47 -1.94 -3.90
N LEU A 74 -10.24 -0.75 -4.44
CA LEU A 74 -9.04 -0.40 -5.19
C LEU A 74 -8.33 0.72 -4.44
N ILE A 75 -7.02 0.59 -4.21
CA ILE A 75 -6.18 1.63 -3.63
C ILE A 75 -5.21 2.12 -4.69
N HIS A 76 -5.19 3.43 -4.94
CA HIS A 76 -4.17 4.09 -5.74
C HIS A 76 -3.07 4.62 -4.83
N LEU A 77 -1.83 4.25 -5.14
CA LEU A 77 -0.67 4.62 -4.34
C LEU A 77 0.16 5.73 -5.02
N ASP A 78 0.91 6.45 -4.20
CA ASP A 78 2.08 7.22 -4.61
C ASP A 78 3.30 6.70 -3.83
N LEU A 79 4.19 6.00 -4.53
CA LEU A 79 5.38 5.40 -3.94
C LEU A 79 6.58 6.36 -3.95
N GLY A 80 6.42 7.59 -4.43
CA GLY A 80 7.42 8.66 -4.39
C GLY A 80 7.25 9.61 -3.20
N GLU A 81 6.07 9.66 -2.59
CA GLU A 81 5.74 10.49 -1.43
C GLU A 81 6.09 9.81 -0.09
N SER A 82 5.86 10.51 1.03
CA SER A 82 6.05 9.95 2.38
C SER A 82 5.07 8.79 2.67
N PRO A 83 5.40 7.87 3.59
CA PRO A 83 4.50 6.80 4.04
C PRO A 83 3.08 7.26 4.42
N SER A 84 2.99 8.42 5.08
CA SER A 84 1.76 9.09 5.49
C SER A 84 0.88 9.59 4.34
N ARG A 85 1.45 9.77 3.14
CA ARG A 85 0.78 10.26 1.93
C ARG A 85 0.74 9.23 0.80
N MET A 86 1.18 8.00 1.09
CA MET A 86 1.31 6.93 0.10
C MET A 86 -0.04 6.52 -0.51
N VAL A 87 -1.18 6.71 0.16
CA VAL A 87 -2.51 6.46 -0.41
C VAL A 87 -3.06 7.76 -0.98
N VAL A 88 -3.20 7.82 -2.31
CA VAL A 88 -3.69 9.01 -3.03
C VAL A 88 -5.20 9.03 -3.13
N ASP A 89 -5.79 7.88 -3.46
CA ASP A 89 -7.22 7.72 -3.67
C ASP A 89 -7.61 6.25 -3.51
N TYR A 90 -8.89 5.98 -3.33
CA TYR A 90 -9.43 4.62 -3.34
C TYR A 90 -10.89 4.57 -3.77
N THR A 91 -11.26 3.45 -4.41
CA THR A 91 -12.66 3.09 -4.69
C THR A 91 -13.03 1.86 -3.88
N LYS A 92 -14.30 1.72 -3.51
CA LYS A 92 -14.65 0.79 -2.44
C LYS A 92 -16.07 0.26 -2.50
N SER A 93 -16.23 -0.95 -1.99
CA SER A 93 -17.50 -1.50 -1.52
C SER A 93 -17.77 -1.07 -0.07
N TRP A 94 -18.98 -1.33 0.42
CA TRP A 94 -19.39 -0.97 1.78
C TRP A 94 -18.46 -1.59 2.84
N GLY A 95 -18.18 -0.83 3.91
CA GLY A 95 -17.36 -1.28 5.04
C GLY A 95 -15.85 -1.07 4.90
N PHE A 96 -15.33 -0.69 3.74
CA PHE A 96 -13.88 -0.44 3.57
C PHE A 96 -13.41 0.89 4.16
N GLU A 97 -14.23 1.95 4.01
CA GLU A 97 -13.88 3.32 4.43
C GLU A 97 -13.34 3.43 5.86
N PRO A 98 -14.06 2.95 6.89
CA PRO A 98 -13.58 3.09 8.26
C PRO A 98 -12.25 2.35 8.48
N VAL A 99 -12.03 1.24 7.78
CA VAL A 99 -10.83 0.41 7.90
C VAL A 99 -9.61 1.14 7.32
N ILE A 100 -9.72 1.71 6.11
CA ILE A 100 -8.59 2.43 5.51
C ILE A 100 -8.27 3.72 6.27
N GLN A 101 -9.29 4.44 6.77
CA GLN A 101 -9.07 5.63 7.60
C GLN A 101 -8.36 5.29 8.92
N GLN A 102 -8.74 4.19 9.56
CA GLN A 102 -8.07 3.71 10.76
C GLN A 102 -6.61 3.31 10.48
N ALA A 103 -6.37 2.59 9.38
CA ALA A 103 -5.01 2.19 8.98
C ALA A 103 -4.12 3.42 8.74
N LEU A 104 -4.62 4.43 8.01
CA LEU A 104 -3.90 5.66 7.72
C LEU A 104 -3.63 6.48 8.98
N ALA A 105 -4.59 6.58 9.90
CA ALA A 105 -4.40 7.25 11.19
C ALA A 105 -3.27 6.60 12.01
N SER A 106 -3.26 5.27 12.11
CA SER A 106 -2.20 4.54 12.81
C SER A 106 -0.82 4.72 12.17
N MET A 107 -0.75 4.82 10.83
CA MET A 107 0.51 5.08 10.14
C MET A 107 1.04 6.50 10.40
N ASN A 108 0.15 7.50 10.52
CA ASN A 108 0.54 8.87 10.82
C ASN A 108 1.09 9.04 12.25
N GLU A 109 0.55 8.32 13.25
CA GLU A 109 1.07 8.36 14.62
C GLU A 109 2.51 7.85 14.73
N VAL A 110 2.86 6.87 13.90
CA VAL A 110 4.20 6.29 13.82
C VAL A 110 5.20 7.25 13.18
N ASP A 111 4.77 8.06 12.21
CA ASP A 111 5.59 9.07 11.50
C ASP A 111 5.96 10.26 12.42
N VAL A 112 5.07 10.65 13.34
CA VAL A 112 5.27 11.80 14.27
C VAL A 112 6.20 11.47 15.45
N SER A 113 6.48 10.18 15.69
CA SER A 113 7.25 9.72 16.87
C SER A 113 8.73 9.41 16.58
N GLN A 114 9.22 9.71 15.37
CA GLN A 114 10.61 9.52 14.92
C GLN A 114 11.37 10.86 14.89
#